data_AF-A0AAD7W522-F1
#
_entry.id   AF-A0AAD7W522-F1
#
_cell.length_a   1.000
_cell.length_b   1.000
_cell.length_c   1.000
_cell.angle_alpha   90.00
_cell.angle_beta   90.00
_cell.angle_gamma   90.00
#
_symmetry.space_group_name_H-M   'P 1'
#
loop_
_entity.id
_entity.type
_entity.pdbx_description
1 polymer ?
#
loop_
_entity_poly.entity_id
_entity_poly.type
_entity_poly.pdbx_seq_one_letter_code
_entity_poly.pdbx_strand_id
1 'polypeptide(L)'
;MCEQQPKHLVVGRNATGYKLRYKGYFGGVTAMTKEQFFKVNGFSNIYWGWGGEDDDLRIRVELQKMKIVRPSPEVARYTMVFHKRDSGNAVNKDRMRLLGQTQRVWRKDGLNSCSYKMLSVERSILYVNVTVDLGRP
;
A
#
# COMPACT_ATOMS: atom_id res chain seq x y z
N MET A 1 12.18 -5.52 12.41
CA MET A 1 11.28 -5.92 11.30
C MET A 1 11.47 -4.96 10.11
N CYS A 2 11.43 -3.65 10.32
CA CYS A 2 11.90 -2.64 9.35
C CYS A 2 13.44 -2.51 9.37
N GLU A 3 14.02 -2.07 8.25
CA GLU A 3 15.46 -1.87 8.06
C GLU A 3 15.74 -0.49 7.46
N GLN A 4 16.99 -0.22 7.09
CA GLN A 4 17.40 1.04 6.45
C GLN A 4 16.64 1.35 5.15
N GLN A 5 16.06 0.33 4.51
CA GLN A 5 15.33 0.43 3.25
C GLN A 5 13.90 -0.14 3.39
N PRO A 6 12.90 0.41 2.66
CA PRO A 6 11.54 -0.15 2.61
C PRO A 6 11.56 -1.60 2.17
N LYS A 7 10.83 -2.47 2.88
CA LYS A 7 10.84 -3.92 2.65
C LYS A 7 9.51 -4.37 2.06
N HIS A 8 9.57 -5.12 0.97
CA HIS A 8 8.42 -5.78 0.37
C HIS A 8 8.46 -7.26 0.74
N LEU A 9 7.51 -7.69 1.57
CA LEU A 9 7.52 -9.03 2.15
C LEU A 9 6.83 -10.05 1.24
N VAL A 10 5.85 -9.66 0.42
CA VAL A 10 5.13 -10.59 -0.47
C VAL A 10 5.90 -10.83 -1.77
N VAL A 11 6.94 -11.66 -1.73
CA VAL A 11 7.70 -11.98 -2.95
C VAL A 11 7.04 -13.07 -3.81
N GLY A 12 6.02 -13.74 -3.29
CA GLY A 12 5.18 -14.67 -4.02
C GLY A 12 3.99 -15.15 -3.20
N ARG A 13 2.89 -15.47 -3.87
CA ARG A 13 1.70 -16.06 -3.25
C ARG A 13 1.28 -17.34 -3.94
N ASN A 14 0.50 -18.18 -3.25
CA ASN A 14 -0.07 -19.41 -3.81
C ASN A 14 -0.71 -19.18 -5.21
N ALA A 15 -1.50 -18.12 -5.37
CA ALA A 15 -2.16 -17.77 -6.64
C ALA A 15 -1.21 -17.34 -7.77
N THR A 16 0.07 -17.05 -7.49
CA THR A 16 1.09 -16.70 -8.49
C THR A 16 2.15 -17.79 -8.63
N GLY A 17 1.91 -18.99 -8.08
CA GLY A 17 2.92 -20.05 -8.03
C GLY A 17 4.17 -19.64 -7.23
N TYR A 18 3.99 -18.83 -6.19
CA TYR A 18 5.06 -18.23 -5.37
C TYR A 18 6.09 -17.41 -6.14
N LYS A 19 5.67 -16.82 -7.27
CA LYS A 19 6.47 -15.85 -8.04
C LYS A 19 5.97 -14.43 -7.83
N LEU A 20 6.88 -13.46 -7.96
CA LEU A 20 6.55 -12.05 -7.93
C LEU A 20 5.62 -11.71 -9.11
N ARG A 21 4.56 -10.94 -8.86
CA ARG A 21 3.54 -10.63 -9.87
C ARG A 21 4.10 -9.88 -11.09
N TYR A 22 4.98 -8.90 -10.84
CA TYR A 22 5.77 -8.16 -11.82
C TYR A 22 6.94 -7.47 -11.11
N LYS A 23 7.99 -7.04 -11.84
CA LYS A 23 9.23 -6.51 -11.26
C LYS A 23 9.01 -5.35 -10.28
N GLY A 24 8.09 -4.45 -10.62
CA GLY A 24 7.72 -3.28 -9.80
C GLY A 24 6.67 -3.56 -8.71
N TYR A 25 6.30 -4.80 -8.45
CA TYR A 25 5.21 -5.09 -7.50
C TYR A 25 5.64 -4.73 -6.07
N PHE A 26 4.81 -3.93 -5.39
CA PHE A 26 5.03 -3.44 -4.03
C PHE A 26 3.78 -3.55 -3.13
N GLY A 27 2.82 -4.37 -3.55
CA GLY A 27 1.54 -4.56 -2.86
C GLY A 27 1.50 -5.76 -1.91
N GLY A 28 0.37 -5.93 -1.23
CA GLY A 28 0.16 -7.02 -0.29
C GLY A 28 0.70 -6.70 1.10
N VAL A 29 1.96 -7.03 1.37
CA VAL A 29 2.59 -6.76 2.68
C VAL A 29 3.93 -6.05 2.48
N THR A 30 3.97 -4.82 2.99
CA THR A 30 5.10 -3.91 2.91
C THR A 30 5.41 -3.36 4.31
N ALA A 31 6.69 -3.21 4.63
CA ALA A 31 7.15 -2.67 5.90
C ALA A 31 8.07 -1.45 5.66
N MET A 32 7.78 -0.37 6.38
CA MET A 32 8.53 0.89 6.35
C MET A 32 8.78 1.36 7.79
N THR A 33 9.90 2.04 8.04
CA THR A 33 10.05 2.80 9.29
C THR A 33 9.11 4.01 9.27
N LYS A 34 8.87 4.60 10.45
CA LYS A 34 8.14 5.86 10.56
C LYS A 34 8.78 6.91 9.64
N GLU A 35 10.08 7.09 9.71
CA GLU A 35 10.83 8.09 8.95
C GLU A 35 10.69 7.87 7.45
N GLN A 36 10.78 6.61 6.99
CA GLN A 36 10.58 6.26 5.57
C GLN A 36 9.16 6.61 5.12
N PHE A 37 8.14 6.29 5.92
CA PHE A 37 6.74 6.58 5.62
C PHE A 37 6.45 8.09 5.57
N PHE A 38 6.98 8.85 6.54
CA PHE A 38 6.89 10.31 6.54
C PHE A 38 7.62 10.93 5.34
N LYS A 39 8.80 10.40 4.97
CA LYS A 39 9.61 10.91 3.85
C LYS A 39 8.90 10.79 2.50
N VAL A 40 8.04 9.78 2.33
CA VAL A 40 7.22 9.59 1.12
C VAL A 40 5.85 10.27 1.21
N ASN A 41 5.56 11.03 2.29
CA ASN A 41 4.25 11.58 2.57
C ASN A 41 3.14 10.51 2.62
N GLY A 42 3.43 9.30 3.13
CA GLY A 42 2.49 8.19 3.18
C GLY A 42 1.92 7.75 1.82
N PHE A 43 0.80 7.05 1.86
CA PHE A 43 0.02 6.66 0.68
C PHE A 43 -0.77 7.83 0.11
N SER A 44 -1.12 7.73 -1.17
CA SER A 44 -2.10 8.60 -1.83
C SER A 44 -3.52 8.41 -1.28
N ASN A 45 -4.29 9.49 -1.12
CA ASN A 45 -5.70 9.41 -0.66
C ASN A 45 -6.71 9.39 -1.81
N ILE A 46 -6.28 9.45 -3.08
CA ILE A 46 -7.19 9.64 -4.23
C ILE A 46 -7.49 8.35 -5.01
N TYR A 47 -6.94 7.22 -4.57
CA TYR A 47 -7.22 5.91 -5.16
C TYR A 47 -8.48 5.30 -4.55
N TRP A 48 -9.64 5.68 -5.09
CA TRP A 48 -10.94 5.07 -4.75
C TRP A 48 -11.26 3.90 -5.68
N GLY A 49 -11.51 2.71 -5.11
CA GLY A 49 -11.63 1.46 -5.84
C GLY A 49 -10.28 0.77 -6.04
N TRP A 50 -10.24 -0.25 -6.91
CA TRP A 50 -9.09 -1.15 -7.02
C TRP A 50 -8.02 -0.67 -8.00
N GLY A 51 -6.79 -0.55 -7.46
CA GLY A 51 -5.52 -0.65 -8.18
C GLY A 51 -4.78 0.66 -8.39
N GLY A 52 -3.45 0.57 -8.35
CA GLY A 52 -2.49 1.63 -8.67
C GLY A 52 -1.91 2.36 -7.45
N GLU A 53 -2.51 2.21 -6.28
CA GLU A 53 -2.10 2.80 -5.01
C GLU A 53 -0.74 2.28 -4.53
N ASP A 54 -0.50 0.96 -4.67
CA ASP A 54 0.77 0.33 -4.31
C ASP A 54 1.90 0.75 -5.27
N ASP A 55 1.57 0.94 -6.55
CA ASP A 55 2.52 1.41 -7.57
C ASP A 55 2.86 2.89 -7.36
N ASP A 56 1.88 3.71 -6.96
CA ASP A 56 2.08 5.10 -6.57
C ASP A 56 3.03 5.18 -5.36
N LEU A 57 2.80 4.39 -4.31
CA LEU A 57 3.71 4.33 -3.16
C LEU A 57 5.12 3.93 -3.58
N ARG A 58 5.28 2.94 -4.46
CA ARG A 58 6.60 2.57 -4.99
C ARG A 58 7.29 3.75 -5.69
N ILE A 59 6.57 4.48 -6.54
CA ILE A 59 7.14 5.66 -7.23
C ILE A 59 7.60 6.68 -6.19
N ARG A 60 6.82 6.94 -5.12
CA ARG A 60 7.24 7.85 -4.03
C ARG A 60 8.51 7.38 -3.34
N VAL A 61 8.64 6.08 -3.05
CA VAL A 61 9.86 5.47 -2.50
C VAL A 61 11.07 5.71 -3.40
N GLU A 62 10.92 5.48 -4.71
CA GLU A 62 11.98 5.69 -5.71
C GLU A 62 12.38 7.17 -5.82
N LEU A 63 11.41 8.10 -5.79
CA LEU A 63 11.66 9.55 -5.78
C LEU A 63 12.48 10.01 -4.56
N GLN A 64 12.33 9.31 -3.43
CA GLN A 64 13.10 9.53 -2.20
C GLN A 64 14.46 8.82 -2.18
N LYS A 65 14.87 8.26 -3.34
CA LYS A 65 16.13 7.53 -3.56
C LYS A 65 16.28 6.31 -2.65
N MET A 66 15.17 5.77 -2.15
CA MET A 66 15.14 4.53 -1.38
C MET A 66 14.98 3.34 -2.32
N LYS A 67 15.54 2.20 -1.95
CA LYS A 67 15.48 0.95 -2.72
C LYS A 67 14.56 -0.02 -2.00
N ILE A 68 13.70 -0.71 -2.75
CA ILE A 68 12.86 -1.76 -2.15
C ILE A 68 13.70 -3.02 -1.96
N VAL A 69 13.80 -3.50 -0.72
CA VAL A 69 14.45 -4.75 -0.38
C VAL A 69 13.43 -5.88 -0.26
N ARG A 70 13.82 -7.09 -0.69
CA ARG A 70 12.96 -8.27 -0.68
C ARG A 70 13.72 -9.43 -0.01
N PRO A 71 13.09 -10.13 0.96
CA PRO A 71 13.66 -11.37 1.51
C PRO A 71 13.74 -12.48 0.45
N SER A 72 14.47 -13.55 0.77
CA SER A 72 14.56 -14.73 -0.11
C SER A 72 13.16 -15.31 -0.39
N PRO A 73 12.84 -15.70 -1.64
CA PRO A 73 11.60 -16.41 -1.99
C PRO A 73 11.37 -17.72 -1.23
N GLU A 74 12.40 -18.26 -0.59
CA GLU A 74 12.30 -19.47 0.24
C GLU A 74 11.57 -19.20 1.56
N VAL A 75 11.71 -17.99 2.13
CA VAL A 75 11.16 -17.64 3.45
C VAL A 75 9.96 -16.69 3.36
N ALA A 76 9.64 -16.18 2.18
CA ALA A 76 8.67 -15.11 1.97
C ALA A 76 7.48 -15.54 1.08
N ARG A 77 6.96 -16.73 1.39
CA ARG A 77 5.79 -17.31 0.72
C ARG A 77 4.52 -16.96 1.49
N TYR A 78 3.54 -16.40 0.78
CA TYR A 78 2.27 -15.99 1.36
C TYR A 78 1.11 -16.83 0.81
N THR A 79 0.15 -17.13 1.67
CA THR A 79 -1.10 -17.77 1.26
C THR A 79 -2.20 -16.73 1.29
N MET A 80 -2.84 -16.51 0.13
CA MET A 80 -4.04 -15.67 0.08
C MET A 80 -5.22 -16.47 0.62
N VAL A 81 -5.93 -15.91 1.60
CA VAL A 81 -7.26 -16.41 2.00
C VAL A 81 -8.22 -16.11 0.85
N PHE A 82 -8.83 -17.17 0.32
CA PHE A 82 -9.66 -17.08 -0.89
C PHE A 82 -10.91 -16.23 -0.67
N HIS A 83 -11.14 -15.30 -1.59
CA HIS A 83 -12.34 -14.47 -1.65
C HIS A 83 -12.70 -14.18 -3.13
N LYS A 84 -13.99 -13.97 -3.41
CA LYS A 84 -14.41 -13.31 -4.66
C LYS A 84 -14.12 -11.82 -4.53
N ARG A 85 -14.11 -11.08 -5.63
CA ARG A 85 -13.88 -9.64 -5.57
C ARG A 85 -14.97 -8.97 -4.70
N ASP A 86 -14.54 -8.27 -3.67
CA ASP A 86 -15.46 -7.66 -2.71
C ASP A 86 -16.27 -6.53 -3.33
N SER A 87 -17.51 -6.36 -2.86
CA SER A 87 -18.33 -5.20 -3.18
C SER A 87 -17.60 -3.92 -2.76
N GLY A 88 -17.63 -2.88 -3.61
CA GLY A 88 -16.86 -1.65 -3.39
C GLY A 88 -15.44 -1.64 -3.99
N ASN A 89 -14.86 -2.80 -4.33
CA ASN A 89 -13.54 -2.92 -4.95
C ASN A 89 -13.61 -3.02 -6.49
N ALA A 90 -14.50 -2.23 -7.10
CA ALA A 90 -14.57 -2.10 -8.55
C ALA A 90 -13.25 -1.55 -9.09
N VAL A 91 -12.92 -1.86 -10.35
CA VAL A 91 -11.70 -1.34 -10.97
C VAL A 91 -11.77 0.19 -10.99
N ASN A 92 -10.77 0.87 -10.42
CA ASN A 92 -10.62 2.30 -10.59
C ASN A 92 -10.23 2.57 -12.06
N LYS A 93 -11.14 3.23 -12.80
CA LYS A 93 -10.96 3.55 -14.23
C LYS A 93 -9.86 4.60 -14.46
N ASP A 94 -9.63 5.45 -13.46
CA ASP A 94 -8.66 6.54 -13.49
C ASP A 94 -7.26 6.12 -13.03
N ARG A 95 -7.06 4.90 -12.51
CA ARG A 95 -5.79 4.48 -11.88
C ARG A 95 -4.53 4.78 -12.69
N MET A 96 -4.59 4.62 -14.02
CA MET A 96 -3.43 4.87 -14.90
C MET A 96 -3.16 6.37 -15.06
N ARG A 97 -4.22 7.18 -15.12
CA ARG A 97 -4.13 8.65 -15.14
C ARG A 97 -3.57 9.16 -13.81
N LEU A 98 -4.06 8.64 -12.69
CA LEU A 98 -3.57 8.98 -11.34
C LEU A 98 -2.08 8.62 -11.20
N LEU A 99 -1.70 7.41 -11.60
CA LEU A 99 -0.32 6.94 -11.54
C LEU A 99 0.64 7.79 -12.39
N GLY A 100 0.18 8.27 -13.55
CA GLY A 100 0.94 9.22 -14.38
C GLY A 100 1.16 10.60 -13.74
N GLN A 101 0.38 10.94 -12.71
CA GLN A 101 0.45 12.22 -12.00
C GLN A 101 1.25 12.17 -10.70
N THR A 102 1.60 10.97 -10.19
CA THR A 102 2.26 10.76 -8.89
C THR A 102 3.42 11.73 -8.64
N GLN A 103 4.38 11.83 -9.58
CA GLN A 103 5.56 12.69 -9.42
C GLN A 103 5.22 14.17 -9.20
N ARG A 104 4.09 14.63 -9.72
CA ARG A 104 3.61 16.02 -9.63
C ARG A 104 2.83 16.27 -8.34
N VAL A 105 2.07 15.29 -7.87
CA VAL A 105 1.05 15.50 -6.81
C VAL A 105 1.43 14.94 -5.44
N TRP A 106 2.38 13.99 -5.34
CA TRP A 106 2.65 13.26 -4.09
C TRP A 106 3.00 14.13 -2.87
N ARG A 107 3.54 15.35 -3.09
CA ARG A 107 3.83 16.31 -2.01
C ARG A 107 2.58 16.99 -1.45
N LYS A 108 1.49 17.02 -2.22
CA LYS A 108 0.22 17.66 -1.87
C LYS A 108 -0.86 16.66 -1.50
N ASP A 109 -0.74 15.42 -1.98
CA ASP A 109 -1.65 14.32 -1.66
C ASP A 109 -0.91 13.22 -0.88
N GLY A 110 -1.26 13.07 0.39
CA GLY A 110 -0.81 11.95 1.20
C GLY A 110 -1.11 12.15 2.68
N LEU A 111 -0.17 11.82 3.55
CA LEU A 111 -0.32 11.95 5.00
C LEU A 111 -0.72 13.38 5.42
N ASN A 112 -0.18 14.39 4.74
CA ASN A 112 -0.48 15.80 5.00
C ASN A 112 -1.88 16.26 4.56
N SER A 113 -2.58 15.48 3.73
CA SER A 113 -3.93 15.80 3.24
C SER A 113 -4.96 14.74 3.62
N CYS A 114 -4.57 13.75 4.43
CA CYS A 114 -5.45 12.68 4.88
C CYS A 114 -6.48 13.25 5.85
N SER A 115 -7.76 13.16 5.48
CA SER A 115 -8.89 13.60 6.29
C SER A 115 -9.83 12.43 6.53
N TYR A 116 -10.24 12.27 7.78
CA TYR A 116 -11.20 11.24 8.20
C TYR A 116 -11.89 11.68 9.48
N LYS A 117 -13.08 11.14 9.73
CA LYS A 117 -13.78 11.28 11.01
C LYS A 117 -13.69 9.98 11.79
N MET A 118 -13.16 10.04 13.00
CA MET A 118 -13.17 8.90 13.92
C MET A 118 -14.60 8.62 14.39
N LEU A 119 -15.07 7.38 14.20
CA LEU A 119 -16.41 6.95 14.63
C LEU A 119 -16.34 6.16 15.93
N SER A 120 -15.43 5.19 16.03
CA SER A 120 -15.23 4.41 17.25
C SER A 120 -13.80 3.85 17.37
N VAL A 121 -13.39 3.59 18.61
CA VAL A 121 -12.17 2.85 18.93
C VAL A 121 -12.51 1.78 19.97
N GLU A 122 -12.36 0.51 19.60
CA GLU A 122 -12.65 -0.63 20.47
C GLU A 122 -11.37 -1.43 20.70
N ARG A 123 -11.05 -1.72 21.97
CA ARG A 123 -9.84 -2.44 22.35
C ARG A 123 -10.20 -3.88 22.72
N SER A 124 -9.81 -4.82 21.87
CA SER A 124 -9.91 -6.27 22.13
C SER A 124 -8.59 -6.81 22.63
N ILE A 125 -8.59 -8.04 23.16
CA ILE A 125 -7.37 -8.70 23.67
C ILE A 125 -6.32 -8.90 22.57
N LEU A 126 -6.76 -9.16 21.33
CA LEU A 126 -5.87 -9.51 20.21
C LEU A 126 -5.62 -8.37 19.21
N TYR A 127 -6.46 -7.32 19.22
CA TYR A 127 -6.37 -6.22 18.26
C TYR A 127 -7.11 -4.97 18.76
N VAL A 128 -6.81 -3.82 18.16
CA VAL A 128 -7.59 -2.59 18.33
C VAL A 128 -8.35 -2.34 17.03
N ASN A 129 -9.67 -2.21 17.14
CA ASN A 129 -10.52 -1.84 16.02
C ASN A 129 -10.68 -0.32 16.00
N VAL A 130 -10.39 0.31 14.87
CA VAL A 130 -10.58 1.74 14.66
C VAL A 130 -11.52 1.91 13.47
N THR A 131 -12.74 2.37 13.74
CA THR A 131 -13.73 2.63 12.69
C THR A 131 -13.70 4.10 12.32
N VAL A 132 -13.54 4.39 11.03
CA VAL A 132 -13.43 5.75 10.50
C VAL A 132 -14.36 5.97 9.31
N ASP A 133 -14.85 7.19 9.16
CA ASP A 133 -15.49 7.68 7.94
C ASP A 133 -14.44 8.43 7.11
N LEU A 134 -14.18 7.92 5.90
CA LEU A 134 -13.21 8.46 4.95
C LEU A 134 -13.84 9.48 3.98
N GLY A 135 -15.13 9.77 4.12
CA GLY A 135 -15.88 10.58 3.19
C GLY A 135 -16.25 9.81 1.92
N ARG A 136 -16.36 10.54 0.81
CA ARG A 136 -16.71 10.00 -0.51
C ARG A 136 -15.65 10.39 -1.54
N PRO A 137 -15.46 9.60 -2.61
CA PRO A 137 -14.65 9.99 -3.76
C PRO A 137 -15.05 11.35 -4.35
#